data_AF-A0A6L5XLR6-F1
#
_entry.id   AF-A0A6L5XLR6-F1
#
_cell.length_a   1.000
_cell.length_b   1.000
_cell.length_c   1.000
_cell.angle_alpha   90.00
_cell.angle_beta   90.00
_cell.angle_gamma   90.00
#
_symmetry.space_group_name_H-M   'P 1'
#
loop_
_entity.id
_entity.type
_entity.pdbx_description
1 polymer ?
#
loop_
_entity_poly.entity_id
_entity_poly.type
_entity_poly.pdbx_seq_one_letter_code
_entity_poly.pdbx_strand_id
1 'polypeptide(L)'
;MNKVLLLMVLVYQLLCPLPTFAEGILPSRAEQFVMKDNLLVLWSMGLTKNAHKSQNELCRDALFFLILSEGSVCGLDRDEHPDFFQGISEEYQGYVPKDGVEEIARTIFGQEVSRYEDFEGTYFDGNGYFIDFSVLSDKTGNVCNLSSDDLLPGYANVEMIEPIGENHWEMFGSLQRFREVDGEEIIWKEARFHVIVHYQDGQLQLKSFEFTEQAMG
;
A
#
# COMPACT_ATOMS: atom_id res chain seq x y z
N MET A 1 -45.20 -20.99 -20.82
CA MET A 1 -44.67 -19.78 -20.15
C MET A 1 -44.98 -18.58 -21.04
N ASN A 2 -45.81 -17.65 -20.57
CA ASN A 2 -46.47 -16.67 -21.43
C ASN A 2 -45.47 -15.57 -21.86
N LYS A 3 -45.23 -15.42 -23.17
CA LYS A 3 -44.24 -14.45 -23.71
C LYS A 3 -44.53 -13.00 -23.29
N VAL A 4 -45.79 -12.69 -22.98
CA VAL A 4 -46.24 -11.38 -22.45
C VAL A 4 -45.73 -11.13 -21.02
N LEU A 5 -45.61 -12.17 -20.19
CA LEU A 5 -45.13 -12.04 -18.82
C LEU A 5 -43.62 -11.72 -18.79
N LEU A 6 -42.85 -12.32 -19.69
CA LEU A 6 -41.42 -12.07 -19.81
C LEU A 6 -41.13 -10.64 -20.30
N LEU A 7 -41.99 -10.12 -21.19
CA LEU A 7 -41.86 -8.77 -21.75
C LEU A 7 -42.23 -7.70 -20.71
N MET A 8 -43.22 -7.95 -19.84
CA MET A 8 -43.52 -7.05 -18.73
C MET A 8 -42.40 -7.00 -17.68
N VAL A 9 -41.76 -8.12 -17.37
CA VAL A 9 -40.62 -8.16 -16.42
C VAL A 9 -39.42 -7.38 -16.96
N LEU A 10 -39.14 -7.50 -18.26
CA LEU A 10 -38.08 -6.73 -18.93
C LEU A 10 -38.37 -5.22 -18.96
N VAL A 11 -39.63 -4.83 -19.20
CA VAL A 11 -40.05 -3.42 -19.21
C VAL A 11 -40.05 -2.82 -17.80
N TYR A 12 -40.35 -3.61 -16.77
CA TYR A 12 -40.29 -3.16 -15.37
C TYR A 12 -38.85 -2.94 -14.87
N GLN A 13 -37.89 -3.73 -15.35
CA GLN A 13 -36.45 -3.50 -15.07
C GLN A 13 -35.88 -2.28 -15.80
N LEU A 14 -36.49 -1.86 -16.92
CA LEU A 14 -36.08 -0.68 -17.69
C LEU A 14 -36.72 0.63 -17.20
N LEU A 15 -37.81 0.57 -16.44
CA LEU A 15 -38.61 1.74 -16.03
C LEU A 15 -38.62 2.03 -14.52
N CYS A 16 -38.03 1.17 -13.71
CA CYS A 16 -37.73 1.50 -12.32
C CYS A 16 -36.34 2.13 -12.25
N PRO A 17 -36.20 3.44 -11.98
CA PRO A 17 -34.92 3.93 -11.50
C PRO A 17 -34.67 3.17 -10.20
N LEU A 18 -33.57 2.41 -10.16
CA LEU A 18 -32.99 1.98 -8.89
C LEU A 18 -32.91 3.22 -8.01
N PRO A 19 -33.20 3.13 -6.70
CA PRO A 19 -33.05 4.28 -5.82
C PRO A 19 -31.63 4.80 -6.01
N THR A 20 -31.53 6.05 -6.49
CA THR A 20 -30.30 6.81 -6.52
C THR A 20 -29.88 6.98 -5.06
N PHE A 21 -29.13 5.99 -4.55
CA PHE A 21 -28.18 6.23 -3.48
C PHE A 21 -27.36 7.43 -3.92
N ALA A 22 -27.24 8.44 -3.06
CA ALA A 22 -26.49 9.65 -3.36
C ALA A 22 -25.14 9.27 -4.00
N GLU A 23 -25.00 9.51 -5.31
CA GLU A 23 -23.85 9.09 -6.11
C GLU A 23 -22.66 10.00 -5.79
N GLY A 24 -22.03 9.78 -4.64
CA GLY A 24 -20.58 9.91 -4.59
C GLY A 24 -20.01 8.79 -5.46
N ILE A 25 -19.20 9.12 -6.45
CA ILE A 25 -18.56 8.14 -7.32
C ILE A 25 -17.75 7.21 -6.42
N LEU A 26 -18.16 5.95 -6.22
CA LEU A 26 -17.35 5.03 -5.44
C LEU A 26 -16.02 4.79 -6.17
N PRO A 27 -14.92 4.53 -5.43
CA PRO A 27 -13.68 4.14 -6.08
C PRO A 27 -13.88 2.90 -6.93
N SER A 28 -13.27 2.87 -8.10
CA SER A 28 -13.30 1.74 -9.01
C SER A 28 -12.72 0.49 -8.35
N ARG A 29 -13.05 -0.68 -8.91
CA ARG A 29 -12.53 -1.95 -8.41
C ARG A 29 -11.00 -2.03 -8.46
N ALA A 30 -10.39 -1.44 -9.49
CA ALA A 30 -8.93 -1.41 -9.62
C ALA A 30 -8.28 -0.58 -8.50
N GLU A 31 -8.85 0.59 -8.20
CA GLU A 31 -8.40 1.46 -7.11
C GLU A 31 -8.56 0.79 -5.74
N GLN A 32 -9.64 0.05 -5.53
CA GLN A 32 -9.83 -0.73 -4.30
C GLN A 32 -8.80 -1.87 -4.16
N PHE A 33 -8.37 -2.49 -5.27
CA PHE A 33 -7.32 -3.51 -5.23
C PHE A 33 -5.97 -2.89 -4.85
N VAL A 34 -5.57 -1.79 -5.50
CA VAL A 34 -4.34 -1.06 -5.16
C VAL A 34 -4.37 -0.63 -3.69
N MET A 35 -5.51 -0.12 -3.21
CA MET A 35 -5.67 0.24 -1.80
C MET A 35 -5.45 -0.96 -0.87
N LYS A 36 -6.06 -2.11 -1.17
CA LYS A 36 -5.89 -3.33 -0.38
C LYS A 36 -4.42 -3.76 -0.27
N ASP A 37 -3.68 -3.71 -1.37
CA ASP A 37 -2.26 -4.05 -1.39
C ASP A 37 -1.45 -3.06 -0.54
N ASN A 38 -1.72 -1.75 -0.66
CA ASN A 38 -1.09 -0.71 0.15
C ASN A 38 -1.33 -0.91 1.65
N LEU A 39 -2.54 -1.29 2.06
CA LEU A 39 -2.85 -1.57 3.47
C LEU A 39 -2.07 -2.77 4.01
N LEU A 40 -1.92 -3.82 3.20
CA LEU A 40 -1.12 -4.99 3.55
C LEU A 40 0.35 -4.62 3.72
N VAL A 41 0.92 -3.80 2.83
CA VAL A 41 2.30 -3.32 2.93
C VAL A 41 2.51 -2.51 4.20
N LEU A 42 1.65 -1.52 4.48
CA LEU A 42 1.74 -0.71 5.70
C LEU A 42 1.69 -1.56 6.96
N TRP A 43 0.80 -2.56 6.99
CA TRP A 43 0.70 -3.45 8.14
C TRP A 43 1.94 -4.35 8.28
N SER A 44 2.52 -4.83 7.17
CA SER A 44 3.78 -5.57 7.19
C SER A 44 4.95 -4.75 7.76
N MET A 45 4.99 -3.46 7.49
CA MET A 45 5.99 -2.54 8.04
C MET A 45 5.79 -2.24 9.54
N GLY A 46 4.77 -2.83 10.18
CA GLY A 46 4.40 -2.57 11.57
C GLY A 46 3.80 -1.18 11.80
N LEU A 47 3.34 -0.50 10.75
CA LEU A 47 2.71 0.82 10.89
C LEU A 47 1.24 0.66 11.25
N THR A 48 0.86 1.06 12.46
CA THR A 48 -0.52 0.93 12.94
C THR A 48 -1.37 2.18 12.78
N LYS A 49 -0.76 3.34 12.53
CA LYS A 49 -1.50 4.58 12.27
C LYS A 49 -0.71 5.61 11.46
N ASN A 50 -1.44 6.49 10.78
CA ASN A 50 -0.82 7.67 10.18
C ASN A 50 -0.47 8.69 11.29
N ALA A 51 0.82 8.94 11.48
CA ALA A 51 1.33 9.94 12.42
C ALA A 51 2.32 10.85 11.68
N HIS A 52 2.44 12.10 12.14
CA HIS A 52 3.45 13.01 11.62
C HIS A 52 4.85 12.40 11.83
N LYS A 53 5.65 12.37 10.76
CA LYS A 53 6.98 11.75 10.73
C LYS A 53 8.04 12.84 10.67
N SER A 54 9.18 12.60 11.30
CA SER A 54 10.38 13.37 10.96
C SER A 54 10.77 13.10 9.50
N GLN A 55 11.56 13.98 8.88
CA GLN A 55 11.95 13.82 7.48
C GLN A 55 12.72 12.52 7.23
N ASN A 56 13.60 12.14 8.16
CA ASN A 56 14.38 10.90 8.03
C ASN A 56 13.47 9.66 8.17
N GLU A 57 12.48 9.69 9.08
CA GLU A 57 11.48 8.63 9.16
C GLU A 57 10.57 8.57 7.93
N LEU A 58 10.20 9.72 7.36
CA LEU A 58 9.37 9.79 6.18
C LEU A 58 10.09 9.19 4.96
N CYS A 59 11.33 9.58 4.71
CA CYS A 59 12.14 9.03 3.63
C CYS A 59 12.36 7.52 3.80
N ARG A 60 12.72 7.07 5.01
CA ARG A 60 12.90 5.65 5.28
C ARG A 60 11.61 4.86 5.07
N ASP A 61 10.52 5.27 5.70
CA ASP A 61 9.26 4.54 5.59
C ASP A 61 8.71 4.57 4.13
N ALA A 62 8.95 5.65 3.37
CA ALA A 62 8.61 5.72 1.94
C ALA A 62 9.46 4.80 1.07
N LEU A 63 10.78 4.74 1.28
CA LEU A 63 11.65 3.76 0.61
C LEU A 63 11.20 2.32 0.91
N PHE A 64 10.94 2.01 2.18
CA PHE A 64 10.45 0.68 2.58
C PHE A 64 9.15 0.31 1.90
N PHE A 65 8.21 1.24 1.86
CA PHE A 65 6.93 1.02 1.21
C PHE A 65 7.12 0.74 -0.29
N LEU A 66 7.99 1.49 -0.99
CA LEU A 66 8.31 1.24 -2.40
C LEU A 66 8.90 -0.15 -2.61
N ILE A 67 9.91 -0.50 -1.82
CA ILE A 67 10.59 -1.81 -1.88
C ILE A 67 9.57 -2.95 -1.72
N LEU A 68 8.66 -2.85 -0.74
CA LEU A 68 7.69 -3.91 -0.48
C LEU A 68 6.52 -3.92 -1.48
N SER A 69 6.21 -2.80 -2.12
CA SER A 69 5.10 -2.70 -3.09
C SER A 69 5.50 -3.12 -4.50
N GLU A 70 6.72 -2.79 -4.93
CA GLU A 70 7.24 -3.13 -6.26
C GLU A 70 7.97 -4.48 -6.29
N GLY A 71 8.39 -4.98 -5.11
CA GLY A 71 9.26 -6.15 -4.98
C GLY A 71 10.75 -5.74 -4.95
N SER A 72 11.65 -6.73 -5.08
CA SER A 72 13.09 -6.57 -4.80
C SER A 72 13.82 -5.47 -5.58
N VAL A 73 13.25 -4.97 -6.67
CA VAL A 73 13.87 -3.96 -7.52
C VAL A 73 12.95 -2.76 -7.59
N CYS A 74 13.15 -1.82 -6.68
CA CYS A 74 12.51 -0.51 -6.75
C CYS A 74 13.44 0.40 -7.53
N GLY A 75 13.07 0.74 -8.77
CA GLY A 75 13.85 1.58 -9.67
C GLY A 75 14.86 0.83 -10.54
N LEU A 76 16.09 0.64 -10.06
CA LEU A 76 17.16 -0.06 -10.80
C LEU A 76 17.87 -1.07 -9.92
N ASP A 77 18.14 -2.25 -10.49
CA ASP A 77 18.97 -3.30 -9.90
C ASP A 77 20.41 -3.21 -10.43
N ARG A 78 21.39 -3.46 -9.55
CA ARG A 78 22.81 -3.39 -9.92
C ARG A 78 23.21 -4.45 -10.95
N ASP A 79 22.73 -5.68 -10.81
CA ASP A 79 23.08 -6.76 -11.73
C ASP A 79 22.51 -6.51 -13.13
N GLU A 80 21.33 -5.86 -13.20
CA GLU A 80 20.70 -5.47 -14.46
C GLU A 80 21.32 -4.19 -15.06
N HIS A 81 21.81 -3.26 -14.22
CA HIS A 81 22.30 -1.95 -14.62
C HIS A 81 23.69 -1.59 -14.05
N PRO A 82 24.74 -2.41 -14.24
CA PRO A 82 26.03 -2.24 -13.56
C PRO A 82 26.72 -0.91 -13.88
N ASP A 83 26.53 -0.39 -15.10
CA ASP A 83 27.10 0.89 -15.53
C ASP A 83 26.55 2.08 -14.71
N PHE A 84 25.29 2.00 -14.25
CA PHE A 84 24.68 3.05 -13.42
C PHE A 84 25.33 3.12 -12.03
N PHE A 85 25.82 1.99 -11.52
CA PHE A 85 26.47 1.87 -10.21
C PHE A 85 27.99 2.05 -10.28
N GLN A 86 28.53 2.55 -11.40
CA GLN A 86 29.96 2.77 -11.53
C GLN A 86 30.47 3.79 -10.50
N GLY A 87 31.43 3.38 -9.66
CA GLY A 87 31.96 4.22 -8.58
C GLY A 87 31.13 4.20 -7.29
N ILE A 88 30.04 3.45 -7.26
CA ILE A 88 29.24 3.18 -6.07
C ILE A 88 29.74 1.90 -5.40
N SER A 89 29.83 1.94 -4.06
CA SER A 89 30.22 0.79 -3.22
C SER A 89 29.40 -0.46 -3.58
N GLU A 90 30.04 -1.63 -3.53
CA GLU A 90 29.43 -2.91 -3.93
C GLU A 90 28.30 -3.34 -2.99
N GLU A 91 28.22 -2.79 -1.78
CA GLU A 91 27.13 -3.08 -0.84
C GLU A 91 25.77 -2.53 -1.31
N TYR A 92 25.77 -1.46 -2.12
CA TYR A 92 24.54 -0.91 -2.68
C TYR A 92 24.14 -1.67 -3.94
N GLN A 93 23.01 -2.38 -3.84
CA GLN A 93 22.48 -3.29 -4.85
C GLN A 93 21.23 -2.73 -5.55
N GLY A 94 20.52 -1.79 -4.93
CA GLY A 94 19.33 -1.15 -5.51
C GLY A 94 19.48 0.36 -5.65
N TYR A 95 18.64 0.97 -6.48
CA TYR A 95 18.52 2.42 -6.59
C TYR A 95 17.07 2.86 -6.75
N VAL A 96 16.60 3.70 -5.83
CA VAL A 96 15.27 4.30 -5.86
C VAL A 96 15.35 5.78 -6.26
N PRO A 97 14.67 6.20 -7.35
CA PRO A 97 14.60 7.62 -7.72
C PRO A 97 13.93 8.47 -6.65
N LYS A 98 14.44 9.69 -6.45
CA LYS A 98 13.89 10.69 -5.52
C LYS A 98 12.40 10.94 -5.73
N ASP A 99 11.96 11.04 -6.98
CA ASP A 99 10.57 11.33 -7.33
C ASP A 99 9.61 10.23 -6.83
N GLY A 100 10.05 8.97 -6.83
CA GLY A 100 9.26 7.86 -6.27
C GLY A 100 9.09 7.99 -4.75
N VAL A 101 10.15 8.36 -4.04
CA VAL A 101 10.11 8.60 -2.58
C VAL A 101 9.14 9.73 -2.24
N GLU A 102 9.21 10.83 -2.99
CA GLU A 102 8.30 11.98 -2.83
C GLU A 102 6.85 11.61 -3.13
N GLU A 103 6.61 10.84 -4.18
CA GLU A 103 5.29 10.39 -4.53
C GLU A 103 4.69 9.54 -3.42
N ILE A 104 5.41 8.55 -2.89
CA ILE A 104 4.91 7.71 -1.79
C ILE A 104 4.73 8.50 -0.50
N ALA A 105 5.66 9.40 -0.17
CA ALA A 105 5.50 10.31 0.97
C ALA A 105 4.18 11.09 0.88
N ARG A 106 3.84 11.60 -0.30
CA ARG A 106 2.62 12.36 -0.54
C ARG A 106 1.38 11.47 -0.56
N THR A 107 1.38 10.38 -1.31
CA THR A 107 0.18 9.57 -1.60
C THR A 107 -0.17 8.60 -0.48
N ILE A 108 0.82 8.07 0.24
CA ILE A 108 0.63 7.08 1.31
C ILE A 108 0.69 7.74 2.69
N PHE A 109 1.64 8.65 2.90
CA PHE A 109 1.88 9.26 4.21
C PHE A 109 1.30 10.67 4.34
N GLY A 110 0.76 11.25 3.26
CA GLY A 110 0.16 12.58 3.26
C GLY A 110 1.13 13.70 3.63
N GLN A 111 2.44 13.51 3.41
CA GLN A 111 3.50 14.42 3.83
C GLN A 111 4.45 14.74 2.68
N GLU A 112 4.94 15.98 2.64
CA GLU A 112 5.94 16.40 1.66
C GLU A 112 7.35 16.18 2.19
N VAL A 113 8.24 15.68 1.32
CA VAL A 113 9.67 15.60 1.61
C VAL A 113 10.31 16.95 1.32
N SER A 114 11.10 17.43 2.26
CA SER A 114 11.78 18.74 2.21
C SER A 114 13.27 18.64 2.51
N ARG A 115 13.74 17.48 3.00
CA ARG A 115 15.14 17.18 3.28
C ARG A 115 15.44 15.74 2.94
N TYR A 116 16.64 15.51 2.42
CA TYR A 116 17.18 14.21 2.05
C TYR A 116 18.52 14.08 2.75
N GLU A 117 18.63 13.06 3.57
CA GLU A 117 19.84 12.72 4.29
C GLU A 117 20.09 11.23 4.13
N ASP A 118 21.35 10.85 4.22
CA ASP A 118 21.74 9.45 4.34
C ASP A 118 21.27 8.91 5.69
N PHE A 119 20.85 7.65 5.69
CA PHE A 119 20.63 6.85 6.89
C PHE A 119 21.15 5.44 6.65
N GLU A 120 21.16 4.62 7.70
CA GLU A 120 21.69 3.26 7.65
C GLU A 120 21.14 2.47 6.46
N GLY A 121 22.05 1.93 5.65
CA GLY A 121 21.74 1.19 4.43
C GLY A 121 21.41 2.06 3.21
N THR A 122 21.64 3.37 3.26
CA THR A 122 21.36 4.27 2.13
C THR A 122 22.45 5.28 1.86
N TYR A 123 22.58 5.64 0.59
CA TYR A 123 23.40 6.76 0.12
C TYR A 123 22.60 7.60 -0.87
N PHE A 124 22.47 8.90 -0.61
CA PHE A 124 21.73 9.84 -1.45
C PHE A 124 22.67 10.66 -2.35
N ASP A 125 22.50 10.55 -3.66
CA ASP A 125 23.37 11.24 -4.64
C ASP A 125 22.82 12.61 -5.10
N GLY A 126 21.62 12.99 -4.65
CA GLY A 126 20.88 14.17 -5.12
C GLY A 126 19.71 13.83 -6.05
N ASN A 127 19.77 12.70 -6.76
CA ASN A 127 18.75 12.23 -7.69
C ASN A 127 17.94 11.06 -7.13
N GLY A 128 18.50 10.32 -6.18
CA GLY A 128 17.84 9.18 -5.55
C GLY A 128 18.72 8.50 -4.50
N TYR A 129 18.21 7.39 -3.99
CA TYR A 129 18.84 6.61 -2.94
C TYR A 129 19.42 5.33 -3.50
N PHE A 130 20.71 5.12 -3.31
CA PHE A 130 21.35 3.81 -3.43
C PHE A 130 21.09 3.01 -2.15
N ILE A 131 20.73 1.73 -2.30
CA ILE A 131 20.19 0.91 -1.22
C ILE A 131 21.05 -0.33 -0.98
N ASP A 132 21.48 -0.51 0.27
CA ASP A 132 22.02 -1.76 0.80
C ASP A 132 20.88 -2.51 1.51
N PHE A 133 20.31 -3.48 0.81
CA PHE A 133 19.22 -4.31 1.31
C PHE A 133 19.62 -5.18 2.51
N SER A 134 20.91 -5.40 2.74
CA SER A 134 21.39 -6.26 3.83
C SER A 134 21.34 -5.61 5.21
N VAL A 135 21.22 -4.28 5.27
CA VAL A 135 21.19 -3.51 6.53
C VAL A 135 20.01 -2.56 6.65
N LEU A 136 19.39 -2.17 5.52
CA LEU A 136 18.19 -1.34 5.54
C LEU A 136 17.07 -2.08 6.30
N SER A 137 16.51 -1.49 7.37
CA SER A 137 15.47 -2.13 8.20
C SER A 137 14.24 -1.24 8.50
N ASP A 138 13.07 -1.89 8.60
CA ASP A 138 11.81 -1.23 8.93
C ASP A 138 11.75 -0.84 10.43
N LYS A 139 10.65 -0.23 10.88
CA LYS A 139 10.48 0.16 12.29
C LYS A 139 10.49 -1.00 13.28
N THR A 140 10.27 -2.22 12.80
CA THR A 140 10.25 -3.44 13.62
C THR A 140 11.60 -4.15 13.63
N GLY A 141 12.59 -3.65 12.88
CA GLY A 141 13.91 -4.24 12.74
C GLY A 141 13.96 -5.36 11.71
N ASN A 142 12.92 -5.54 10.90
CA ASN A 142 12.98 -6.44 9.76
C ASN A 142 13.90 -5.80 8.73
N VAL A 143 15.02 -6.45 8.47
CA VAL A 143 15.91 -6.09 7.38
C VAL A 143 15.16 -6.33 6.07
N CYS A 144 15.42 -5.52 5.05
CA CYS A 144 15.07 -5.79 3.65
C CYS A 144 15.82 -7.03 3.11
N ASN A 145 15.84 -8.14 3.84
CA ASN A 145 16.20 -9.40 3.25
C ASN A 145 14.96 -9.81 2.47
N LEU A 146 15.04 -9.73 1.15
CA LEU A 146 13.96 -9.91 0.17
C LEU A 146 13.37 -11.33 0.15
N SER A 147 13.43 -12.04 1.27
CA SER A 147 12.74 -13.29 1.43
C SER A 147 11.25 -13.04 1.44
N SER A 148 10.58 -13.57 0.41
CA SER A 148 9.13 -13.76 0.38
C SER A 148 8.61 -14.45 1.65
N ASP A 149 9.47 -15.11 2.42
CA ASP A 149 9.11 -15.78 3.67
C ASP A 149 8.78 -14.81 4.81
N ASP A 150 9.27 -13.56 4.75
CA ASP A 150 8.96 -12.52 5.75
C ASP A 150 7.63 -11.80 5.43
N LEU A 151 7.21 -11.80 4.16
CA LEU A 151 5.90 -11.35 3.72
C LEU A 151 4.92 -12.52 3.71
N LEU A 152 4.42 -12.88 4.90
CA LEU A 152 3.34 -13.86 5.04
C LEU A 152 2.20 -13.53 4.07
N PRO A 153 1.61 -14.50 3.34
CA PRO A 153 0.45 -14.27 2.49
C PRO A 153 -0.62 -13.49 3.25
N GLY A 154 -1.24 -12.53 2.58
CA GLY A 154 -2.15 -11.59 3.22
C GLY A 154 -3.43 -11.42 2.42
N TYR A 155 -4.51 -11.17 3.14
CA TYR A 155 -5.80 -10.82 2.53
C TYR A 155 -6.36 -9.57 3.20
N ALA A 156 -6.77 -8.61 2.37
CA ALA A 156 -7.49 -7.42 2.81
C ALA A 156 -8.94 -7.47 2.30
N ASN A 157 -9.87 -7.46 3.25
CA ASN A 157 -11.29 -7.42 2.99
C ASN A 157 -11.85 -6.04 3.30
N VAL A 158 -12.31 -5.32 2.28
CA VAL A 158 -13.07 -4.08 2.47
C VAL A 158 -14.51 -4.47 2.71
N GLU A 159 -14.99 -4.24 3.93
CA GLU A 159 -16.34 -4.60 4.38
C GLU A 159 -17.33 -3.47 4.11
N MET A 160 -16.87 -2.22 4.22
CA MET A 160 -17.70 -1.03 4.06
C MET A 160 -16.90 0.10 3.40
N ILE A 161 -17.58 0.85 2.53
CA ILE A 161 -17.09 2.09 1.92
C ILE A 161 -18.20 3.13 2.04
N GLU A 162 -17.93 4.23 2.72
CA GLU A 162 -18.87 5.33 2.91
C GLU A 162 -18.33 6.61 2.27
N PRO A 163 -19.04 7.25 1.33
CA PRO A 163 -18.66 8.56 0.84
C PRO A 163 -18.90 9.62 1.93
N ILE A 164 -17.84 10.35 2.29
CA ILE A 164 -17.89 11.45 3.27
C ILE A 164 -17.70 12.83 2.61
N GLY A 165 -17.50 12.86 1.30
CA GLY A 165 -17.41 14.07 0.48
C GLY A 165 -17.36 13.70 -1.01
N GLU A 166 -17.27 14.71 -1.89
CA GLU A 166 -17.31 14.49 -3.35
C GLU A 166 -16.21 13.52 -3.85
N ASN A 167 -15.03 13.60 -3.26
CA ASN A 167 -13.86 12.78 -3.61
C ASN A 167 -13.21 12.16 -2.36
N HIS A 168 -14.00 11.87 -1.31
CA HIS A 168 -13.49 11.36 -0.04
C HIS A 168 -14.33 10.19 0.43
N TRP A 169 -13.66 9.11 0.83
CA TRP A 169 -14.32 7.91 1.35
C TRP A 169 -13.67 7.44 2.63
N GLU A 170 -14.51 6.99 3.54
CA GLU A 170 -14.14 6.23 4.72
C GLU A 170 -14.28 4.74 4.36
N MET A 171 -13.26 3.93 4.65
CA MET A 171 -13.28 2.50 4.38
C MET A 171 -12.96 1.72 5.65
N PHE A 172 -13.70 0.64 5.84
CA PHE A 172 -13.54 -0.26 6.99
C PHE A 172 -13.40 -1.70 6.51
N GLY A 173 -12.66 -2.48 7.27
CA GLY A 173 -12.53 -3.89 6.96
C GLY A 173 -11.56 -4.64 7.86
N SER A 174 -11.07 -5.76 7.34
CA SER A 174 -10.13 -6.63 8.02
C SER A 174 -8.91 -6.94 7.15
N LEU A 175 -7.78 -7.14 7.83
CA LEU A 175 -6.54 -7.66 7.28
C LEU A 175 -6.26 -9.00 7.97
N GLN A 176 -5.84 -9.99 7.18
CA GLN A 176 -5.45 -11.29 7.68
C GLN A 176 -4.09 -11.66 7.10
N ARG A 177 -3.22 -12.27 7.92
CA ARG A 177 -1.98 -12.91 7.48
C ARG A 177 -2.08 -14.40 7.74
N PHE A 178 -1.54 -15.17 6.82
CA PHE A 178 -1.57 -16.62 6.86
C PHE A 178 -0.17 -17.18 7.03
N ARG A 179 -0.07 -18.35 7.65
CA ARG A 179 1.16 -19.12 7.76
C ARG A 179 0.87 -20.58 7.46
N GLU A 180 1.75 -21.23 6.72
CA GLU A 180 1.70 -22.67 6.54
C GLU A 180 2.29 -23.37 7.78
N VAL A 181 1.52 -24.28 8.36
CA VAL A 181 1.94 -25.14 9.48
C VAL A 181 1.49 -26.56 9.15
N ASP A 182 2.45 -27.49 9.07
CA ASP A 182 2.22 -28.91 8.77
C ASP A 182 1.44 -29.17 7.46
N GLY A 183 1.59 -28.29 6.46
CA GLY A 183 0.89 -28.38 5.18
C GLY A 183 -0.51 -27.78 5.16
N GLU A 184 -0.95 -27.14 6.25
CA GLU A 184 -2.21 -26.41 6.35
C GLU A 184 -1.97 -24.91 6.49
N GLU A 185 -2.79 -24.10 5.82
CA GLU A 185 -2.77 -22.65 5.95
C GLU A 185 -3.62 -22.23 7.16
N ILE A 186 -3.00 -21.59 8.14
CA ILE A 186 -3.69 -21.04 9.32
C ILE A 186 -3.60 -19.51 9.33
N ILE A 187 -4.65 -18.86 9.86
CA ILE A 187 -4.58 -17.43 10.17
C ILE A 187 -3.56 -17.25 11.30
N TRP A 188 -2.57 -16.40 11.07
CA TRP A 188 -1.50 -16.10 12.01
C TRP A 188 -1.70 -14.77 12.72
N LYS A 189 -2.15 -13.75 11.98
CA LYS A 189 -2.50 -12.44 12.52
C LYS A 189 -3.77 -11.93 11.87
N GLU A 190 -4.53 -11.16 12.64
CA GLU A 190 -5.68 -10.43 12.13
C GLU A 190 -5.66 -9.00 12.67
N ALA A 191 -6.10 -8.06 11.84
CA ALA A 191 -6.31 -6.68 12.23
C ALA A 191 -7.60 -6.14 11.63
N ARG A 192 -8.22 -5.18 12.31
CA ARG A 192 -9.25 -4.32 11.73
C ARG A 192 -8.59 -3.06 11.19
N PHE A 193 -9.03 -2.59 10.03
CA PHE A 193 -8.60 -1.29 9.53
C PHE A 193 -9.75 -0.30 9.46
N HIS A 194 -9.40 0.95 9.68
CA HIS A 194 -10.19 2.11 9.36
C HIS A 194 -9.30 3.11 8.61
N VAL A 195 -9.70 3.47 7.39
CA VAL A 195 -8.91 4.39 6.55
C VAL A 195 -9.78 5.47 5.91
N ILE A 196 -9.18 6.64 5.73
CA ILE A 196 -9.75 7.73 4.94
C ILE A 196 -8.91 7.89 3.69
N VAL A 197 -9.57 7.83 2.54
CA VAL A 197 -8.94 7.98 1.23
C VAL A 197 -9.57 9.13 0.49
N HIS A 198 -8.79 9.80 -0.34
CA HIS A 198 -9.26 10.88 -1.19
C HIS A 198 -8.76 10.71 -2.61
N TYR A 199 -9.60 11.03 -3.59
CA TYR A 199 -9.20 11.02 -4.99
C TYR A 199 -8.65 12.40 -5.37
N GLN A 200 -7.37 12.45 -5.71
CA GLN A 200 -6.72 13.68 -6.12
C GLN A 200 -5.65 13.36 -7.16
N ASP A 201 -5.53 14.24 -8.17
CA ASP A 201 -4.53 14.14 -9.22
C ASP A 201 -4.59 12.82 -10.01
N GLY A 202 -5.80 12.28 -10.18
CA GLY A 202 -6.03 11.07 -10.97
C GLY A 202 -5.85 9.75 -10.19
N GLN A 203 -5.56 9.79 -8.90
CA GLN A 203 -5.30 8.61 -8.08
C GLN A 203 -5.94 8.68 -6.68
N LEU A 204 -6.23 7.50 -6.11
CA LEU A 204 -6.55 7.39 -4.68
C LEU A 204 -5.30 7.58 -3.84
N GLN A 205 -5.39 8.48 -2.90
CA GLN A 205 -4.36 8.78 -1.91
C GLN A 205 -4.90 8.44 -0.52
N LEU A 206 -4.04 7.95 0.36
CA LEU A 206 -4.35 7.59 1.74
C LEU A 206 -4.13 8.79 2.66
N LYS A 207 -5.22 9.35 3.23
CA LYS A 207 -5.13 10.47 4.18
C LYS A 207 -4.83 10.02 5.59
N SER A 208 -5.50 8.96 6.01
CA SER A 208 -5.27 8.37 7.32
C SER A 208 -5.52 6.88 7.26
N PHE A 209 -4.80 6.16 8.09
CA PHE A 209 -5.05 4.76 8.37
C PHE A 209 -4.90 4.52 9.86
N GLU A 210 -5.65 3.55 10.35
CA GLU A 210 -5.55 3.00 11.69
C GLU A 210 -5.79 1.49 11.60
N PHE A 211 -4.88 0.71 12.20
CA PHE A 211 -4.96 -0.73 12.31
C PHE A 211 -5.05 -1.14 13.78
N THR A 212 -6.03 -1.97 14.09
CA THR A 212 -6.21 -2.56 15.42
C THR A 212 -5.97 -4.06 15.31
N GLU A 213 -4.81 -4.52 15.78
CA GLU A 213 -4.48 -5.95 15.83
C GLU A 213 -5.39 -6.67 16.82
N GLN A 214 -5.85 -7.85 16.43
CA GLN A 214 -6.69 -8.71 17.27
C GLN A 214 -5.82 -9.73 17.99
N ALA A 215 -6.14 -9.98 19.27
CA ALA A 215 -5.50 -11.06 20.00
C ALA A 215 -5.97 -12.40 19.42
N MET A 216 -5.04 -13.17 18.86
CA MET A 216 -5.29 -14.54 18.43
C MET A 216 -5.39 -15.43 19.68
N GLY A 217 -6.51 -16.16 19.81
CA GLY A 217 -6.81 -17.05 20.95
C GLY A 217 -6.24 -18.46 20.80
#